data_AF-F0NE82-F1
#
_entry.id   AF-F0NE82-F1
#
_cell.length_a   1.000
_cell.length_b   1.000
_cell.length_c   1.000
_cell.angle_alpha   90.00
_cell.angle_beta   90.00
_cell.angle_gamma   90.00
#
_symmetry.space_group_name_H-M   'P 1'
#
loop_
_entity.id
_entity.type
_entity.pdbx_description
1 polymer ?
#
loop_
_entity_poly.entity_id
_entity_poly.type
_entity_poly.pdbx_seq_one_letter_code
_entity_poly.pdbx_strand_id
1 'polypeptide(L)' 'MGTIKFIFGKPVDEPFDRENEIRQLVEMANRRQPTAIIGVRRIGKTSVILKGLKMVETPKVYLSAVLCGLLQFIS' A
#
# COMPACT_ATOMS: atom_id res chain seq x y z
N MET A 1 -13.55 -26.17 19.39
CA MET A 1 -12.89 -24.85 19.37
C MET A 1 -12.44 -24.60 17.93
N GLY A 2 -13.25 -23.87 17.15
CA GLY A 2 -13.01 -23.70 15.72
C GLY A 2 -11.81 -22.79 15.46
N THR A 3 -10.87 -23.25 14.65
CA THR A 3 -9.71 -22.47 14.20
C THR A 3 -10.20 -21.31 13.33
N ILE A 4 -10.14 -20.08 13.85
CA ILE A 4 -10.38 -18.88 13.06
C ILE A 4 -9.24 -18.77 12.04
N LYS A 5 -9.55 -19.08 10.78
CA LYS A 5 -8.63 -18.92 9.66
C LYS A 5 -8.66 -17.46 9.24
N PHE A 6 -7.63 -16.69 9.59
CA PHE A 6 -7.43 -15.34 9.05
C PHE A 6 -7.16 -15.46 7.54
N ILE A 7 -8.19 -15.27 6.72
CA ILE A 7 -8.05 -15.19 5.27
C ILE A 7 -7.52 -13.79 4.94
N PHE A 8 -6.28 -13.74 4.46
CA PHE A 8 -5.70 -12.49 3.98
C PHE A 8 -6.36 -12.14 2.65
N GLY A 9 -7.23 -11.11 2.67
CA GLY A 9 -7.80 -10.54 1.46
C GLY A 9 -6.71 -9.93 0.59
N LYS A 10 -6.96 -9.88 -0.74
CA LYS A 10 -6.13 -9.10 -1.65
C LYS A 10 -6.13 -7.63 -1.20
N PRO A 11 -5.06 -6.86 -1.47
CA PRO A 11 -5.05 -5.43 -1.20
C PRO A 11 -6.28 -4.79 -1.85
N VAL A 12 -7.14 -4.19 -1.03
CA VAL A 12 -8.32 -3.46 -1.51
C VAL A 12 -7.89 -2.03 -1.78
N ASP A 13 -8.39 -1.43 -2.85
CA ASP A 13 -8.11 -0.07 -3.28
C ASP A 13 -9.18 0.93 -2.79
N GLU A 14 -10.02 0.52 -1.84
CA GLU A 14 -11.04 1.31 -1.15
C GLU A 14 -10.85 1.15 0.36
N PRO A 15 -9.82 1.80 0.95
CA PRO A 15 -9.63 1.76 2.39
C PRO A 15 -10.69 2.62 3.10
N PHE A 16 -11.19 2.12 4.23
CA PHE A 16 -12.11 2.84 5.12
C PHE A 16 -11.34 3.78 6.06
N ASP A 17 -11.84 5.01 6.25
CA ASP A 17 -11.32 6.01 7.21
C ASP A 17 -9.82 6.30 7.04
N ARG A 18 -9.42 6.58 5.80
CA ARG A 18 -8.03 6.89 5.38
C ARG A 18 -7.92 8.09 4.45
N GLU A 19 -8.98 8.89 4.36
CA GLU A 19 -9.13 9.97 3.39
C GLU A 19 -8.04 11.03 3.56
N ASN A 20 -7.63 11.31 4.81
CA ASN A 20 -6.57 12.26 5.10
C ASN A 20 -5.20 11.79 4.63
N GLU A 21 -4.84 10.53 4.90
CA GLU A 21 -3.58 9.94 4.45
C GLU A 21 -3.53 9.86 2.93
N ILE A 22 -4.64 9.50 2.28
CA ILE A 22 -4.75 9.48 0.82
C ILE A 22 -4.55 10.90 0.25
N ARG A 23 -5.23 11.90 0.83
CA ARG A 23 -5.13 13.30 0.39
C ARG A 23 -3.69 13.80 0.48
N GLN A 24 -3.03 13.56 1.61
CA GLN A 24 -1.62 13.93 1.81
C GLN A 24 -0.71 13.24 0.80
N LEU A 25 -0.87 11.93 0.58
CA LEU A 25 -0.07 11.20 -0.38
C LEU A 25 -0.22 11.75 -1.81
N VAL A 26 -1.45 12.04 -2.25
CA VAL A 26 -1.73 12.61 -3.57
C VAL A 26 -1.11 14.01 -3.69
N GLU A 27 -1.21 14.83 -2.65
CA GLU A 27 -0.61 16.16 -2.62
C GLU A 27 0.93 16.09 -2.78
N MET A 28 1.59 15.19 -2.05
CA MET A 28 3.05 15.02 -2.16
C MET A 28 3.45 14.48 -3.53
N ALA A 29 2.69 13.53 -4.08
CA ALA A 29 2.92 13.00 -5.42
C ALA A 29 2.81 14.08 -6.50
N ASN A 30 1.80 14.95 -6.42
CA ASN A 30 1.61 16.07 -7.35
C ASN A 30 2.75 17.10 -7.26
N ARG A 31 3.33 17.27 -6.08
CA ARG A 31 4.53 18.10 -5.85
C ARG A 31 5.84 17.41 -6.25
N ARG A 32 5.79 16.18 -6.78
CA ARG A 32 6.95 15.34 -7.10
C ARG A 32 7.90 15.12 -5.91
N GLN A 33 7.34 15.11 -4.70
CA GLN A 33 8.12 14.92 -3.48
C GLN A 33 8.33 13.43 -3.19
N PRO A 34 9.58 12.98 -2.98
CA PRO A 34 9.84 11.65 -2.47
C PRO A 34 9.13 11.44 -1.13
N THR A 35 8.20 10.48 -1.09
CA THR A 35 7.32 10.26 0.07
C THR A 35 7.48 8.83 0.57
N ALA A 36 7.74 8.66 1.86
CA ALA A 36 7.78 7.37 2.53
C ALA A 36 6.54 7.18 3.39
N ILE A 37 5.90 6.00 3.30
CA ILE A 37 4.77 5.63 4.15
C ILE A 37 5.24 4.56 5.14
N ILE A 38 5.34 4.95 6.41
CA ILE A 38 5.87 4.11 7.48
C ILE A 38 4.74 3.76 8.44
N GLY A 39 4.77 2.54 8.98
CA GLY A 39 3.80 2.09 9.97
C GLY A 39 3.88 0.60 10.22
N VAL A 40 3.18 0.14 11.24
CA VAL A 40 3.18 -1.27 11.67
C VAL A 40 2.69 -2.20 10.56
N ARG A 41 3.11 -3.47 10.58
CA ARG A 41 2.65 -4.50 9.64
C ARG A 41 1.12 -4.63 9.71
N ARG A 42 0.47 -4.83 8.56
CA ARG A 42 -0.98 -5.06 8.41
C ARG A 42 -1.91 -3.88 8.75
N ILE A 43 -1.41 -2.64 8.76
CA ILE A 43 -2.24 -1.44 8.96
C ILE A 43 -2.92 -0.89 7.69
N GLY A 44 -2.79 -1.57 6.55
CA GLY A 44 -3.41 -1.11 5.29
C GLY A 44 -2.60 -0.11 4.45
N LYS A 45 -1.28 0.01 4.69
CA LYS A 45 -0.39 0.91 3.90
C LYS A 45 -0.53 0.71 2.39
N THR A 46 -0.55 -0.55 1.94
CA THR A 46 -0.67 -0.88 0.51
C THR A 46 -1.99 -0.36 -0.07
N SER A 47 -3.10 -0.42 0.68
CA SER A 47 -4.40 0.09 0.24
C SER A 47 -4.40 1.61 0.07
N VAL A 48 -3.77 2.34 1.01
CA VAL A 48 -3.59 3.80 0.91
C VAL A 48 -2.77 4.15 -0.34
N ILE A 49 -1.68 3.43 -0.60
CA ILE A 49 -0.85 3.62 -1.80
C ILE A 49 -1.66 3.36 -3.06
N LEU A 50 -2.39 2.24 -3.13
CA LEU A 50 -3.16 1.87 -4.32
C LEU A 50 -4.28 2.88 -4.61
N LYS A 51 -5.03 3.33 -3.59
CA LYS A 51 -6.05 4.37 -3.76
C LYS A 51 -5.42 5.68 -4.22
N GLY A 52 -4.38 6.15 -3.54
CA GLY A 52 -3.70 7.40 -3.90
C GLY A 52 -3.13 7.37 -5.31
N LEU A 53 -2.49 6.26 -5.69
CA LEU A 53 -2.00 6.05 -7.05
C LEU A 53 -3.11 6.17 -8.10
N LYS A 54 -4.30 5.59 -7.86
CA LYS A 54 -5.44 5.74 -8.79
C LYS A 54 -5.85 7.20 -9.00
N MET A 55 -5.70 8.05 -7.99
CA MET A 55 -6.07 9.47 -8.05
C MET A 55 -5.03 10.35 -8.73
N VAL A 56 -3.78 9.89 -8.86
CA VAL A 56 -2.73 10.62 -9.58
C VAL A 56 -2.87 10.36 -11.08
N GLU A 57 -3.02 11.40 -11.89
CA GLU A 57 -3.23 11.29 -13.34
C GLU A 57 -1.95 10.96 -14.12
N THR A 58 -0.77 11.16 -13.53
CA THR A 58 0.50 10.91 -14.21
C THR A 58 0.77 9.41 -14.41
N PRO A 59 1.49 9.03 -15.48
CA PRO A 59 1.98 7.67 -15.66
C PRO A 59 2.71 7.17 -14.42
N LYS A 60 2.41 5.94 -14.01
CA LYS A 60 2.85 5.37 -12.74
C LYS A 60 3.17 3.90 -12.89
N VAL A 61 4.23 3.46 -12.22
CA VAL A 61 4.64 2.06 -12.13
C VAL A 61 4.63 1.66 -10.67
N TYR A 62 3.93 0.57 -10.34
CA TYR A 62 3.94 -0.02 -9.01
C TYR A 62 4.90 -1.22 -9.00
N LEU A 63 5.94 -1.15 -8.16
CA LEU A 63 6.92 -2.21 -7.97
C LEU A 63 6.75 -2.82 -6.58
N SER A 64 6.54 -4.13 -6.52
CA SER A 64 6.48 -4.89 -5.26
C SER A 64 7.82 -5.57 -4.99
N ALA A 65 8.63 -4.98 -4.11
CA ALA A 65 9.94 -5.53 -3.75
C ALA A 65 9.87 -6.79 -2.87
N VAL A 66 8.68 -7.19 -2.41
CA VAL A 66 8.48 -8.37 -1.55
C VAL A 66 8.90 -9.68 -2.24
N LEU A 67 8.86 -9.72 -3.57
CA LEU A 67 9.29 -10.88 -4.35
C LEU A 67 10.81 -11.09 -4.38
N CYS A 68 11.62 -10.08 -4.03
CA CYS A 68 13.08 -10.21 -4.02
C CYS A 68 13.61 -10.83 -2.71
N GLY A 69 12.88 -10.66 -1.59
CA GLY A 69 13.28 -11.20 -0.28
C GLY A 69 12.90 -12.67 -0.04
N LEU A 70 11.93 -13.22 -0.79
CA LEU A 70 11.52 -14.61 -0.63
C LEU A 70 12.57 -15.59 -1.18
N LEU A 71 13.38 -15.17 -2.16
CA LEU A 71 14.49 -15.96 -2.70
C LEU A 71 15.66 -16.11 -1.71
N GLN A 72 15.88 -15.14 -0.81
CA GLN A 72 16.98 -15.20 0.17
C GLN A 72 16.69 -16.11 1.37
N PHE A 73 15.45 -16.54 1.59
CA PHE A 73 15.09 -17.48 2.68
C PHE A 73 14.91 -18.93 2.19
N ILE A 74 15.05 -19.18 0.89
CA ILE A 74 14.90 -20.51 0.27
C ILE A 74 16.19 -20.91 -0.48
N SER A 75 17.32 -20.27 -0.19
CA SER A 75 18.67 -20.71 -0.62
C SER A 75 19.56 -20.96 0.58
#